data_AF-A0A0N4Y173-F1
#
_entry.id   AF-A0A0N4Y173-F1
#
_cell.length_a   1.000
_cell.length_b   1.000
_cell.length_c   1.000
_cell.angle_alpha   90.00
_cell.angle_beta   90.00
_cell.angle_gamma   90.00
#
_symmetry.space_group_name_H-M   'P 1'
#
loop_
_entity.id
_entity.type
_entity.pdbx_description
1 polymer ?
#
loop_
_entity_poly.entity_id
_entity_poly.type
_entity_poly.pdbx_seq_one_letter_code
_entity_poly.pdbx_strand_id
1 'polypeptide(L)'
;MGQRLAQVIAIAFMSKLEEPVIERRPLLYCRYIDDCFIVCATQNEMDVCFDLLNNQAEHIKLTREKPTDRWLPFLNTQICLARGRFHTRWYRKPSNKNICL
;
A
#
# COMPACT_ATOMS: atom_id res chain seq x y z
N MET A 1 6.80 -2.01 -18.93
CA MET A 1 5.35 -2.25 -18.77
C MET A 1 4.70 -2.01 -20.13
N GLY A 2 4.27 -3.05 -20.87
CA GLY A 2 3.99 -2.90 -22.31
C GLY A 2 2.76 -3.61 -22.86
N GLN A 3 1.94 -4.26 -22.04
CA GLN A 3 0.70 -4.92 -22.49
C GLN A 3 -0.51 -4.30 -21.78
N ARG A 4 -1.49 -3.81 -22.56
CA ARG A 4 -2.69 -3.14 -22.07
C ARG A 4 -3.55 -4.02 -21.16
N LEU A 5 -3.55 -5.33 -21.39
CA LEU A 5 -4.37 -6.28 -20.63
C LEU A 5 -3.80 -6.58 -19.23
N ALA A 6 -2.47 -6.57 -19.08
CA ALA A 6 -1.82 -6.91 -17.82
C ALA A 6 -2.25 -5.96 -16.68
N GLN A 7 -2.44 -4.68 -16.98
CA GLN A 7 -2.92 -3.68 -16.01
C GLN A 7 -4.34 -4.00 -15.52
N VAL A 8 -5.24 -4.37 -16.41
CA VAL A 8 -6.63 -4.70 -16.06
C VAL A 8 -6.68 -5.95 -15.19
N ILE A 9 -5.89 -6.98 -15.54
CA ILE A 9 -5.79 -8.20 -14.73
C ILE A 9 -5.23 -7.90 -13.34
N ALA A 10 -4.17 -7.07 -13.24
CA ALA A 10 -3.60 -6.67 -11.96
C ALA A 10 -4.63 -5.93 -11.09
N ILE A 11 -5.40 -5.00 -11.67
CA ILE A 11 -6.46 -4.29 -10.97
C ILE A 11 -7.53 -5.26 -10.47
N ALA A 12 -8.04 -6.14 -11.32
CA ALA A 12 -9.09 -7.09 -10.95
C ALA A 12 -8.62 -8.07 -9.87
N PHE A 13 -7.38 -8.56 -9.96
CA PHE A 13 -6.80 -9.43 -8.96
C PHE A 13 -6.61 -8.73 -7.61
N MET A 14 -6.05 -7.52 -7.61
CA MET A 14 -5.89 -6.72 -6.40
C MET A 14 -7.24 -6.36 -5.76
N SER A 15 -8.28 -6.14 -6.58
CA SER A 15 -9.64 -5.91 -6.06
C SER A 15 -10.24 -7.11 -5.34
N LYS A 16 -9.90 -8.33 -5.76
CA LYS A 16 -10.27 -9.55 -5.02
C LYS A 16 -9.44 -9.70 -3.73
N LEU A 17 -8.15 -9.38 -3.77
CA LEU A 17 -7.29 -9.46 -2.59
C LEU A 17 -7.69 -8.49 -1.47
N GLU A 18 -8.16 -7.30 -1.81
CA GLU A 18 -8.45 -6.23 -0.85
C GLU A 18 -9.83 -6.36 -0.16
N GLU A 19 -10.76 -7.14 -0.74
CA GLU A 19 -12.13 -7.35 -0.26
C GLU A 19 -12.25 -7.56 1.27
N PRO A 20 -11.52 -8.51 1.91
CA PRO A 20 -11.63 -8.75 3.35
C PRO A 20 -11.09 -7.59 4.21
N VAL A 21 -10.20 -6.76 3.67
CA VAL A 21 -9.71 -5.57 4.36
C VAL A 21 -10.73 -4.44 4.24
N ILE A 22 -11.34 -4.25 3.08
CA ILE A 22 -12.39 -3.25 2.87
C ILE A 22 -13.59 -3.51 3.78
N GLU A 23 -14.01 -4.76 3.94
CA GLU A 23 -15.11 -5.15 4.83
C GLU A 23 -14.88 -4.72 6.28
N ARG A 24 -13.62 -4.66 6.73
CA ARG A 24 -13.25 -4.23 8.08
C ARG A 24 -13.24 -2.72 8.27
N ARG A 25 -13.49 -1.95 7.21
CA ARG A 25 -13.62 -0.49 7.23
C ARG A 25 -12.42 0.20 7.91
N PRO A 26 -11.20 0.07 7.34
CA PRO A 26 -10.08 0.89 7.77
C PRO A 26 -10.43 2.38 7.66
N LEU A 27 -9.77 3.21 8.46
CA LEU A 27 -9.97 4.67 8.44
C LEU A 27 -9.69 5.27 7.06
N LEU A 28 -8.73 4.68 6.34
CA LEU A 28 -8.43 5.01 4.96
C LEU A 28 -7.87 3.79 4.24
N TYR A 29 -8.31 3.59 3.00
CA TYR A 29 -7.71 2.65 2.08
C TYR A 29 -7.55 3.35 0.73
N CYS A 30 -6.30 3.46 0.26
CA CYS A 30 -5.94 4.00 -1.04
C CYS A 30 -5.03 3.00 -1.76
N ARG A 31 -5.18 2.83 -3.07
CA ARG A 31 -4.36 1.91 -3.85
C ARG A 31 -3.98 2.50 -5.20
N TYR A 32 -2.77 2.19 -5.63
CA TYR A 32 -2.28 2.43 -6.98
C TYR A 32 -1.76 1.13 -7.57
N ILE A 33 -2.60 0.47 -8.37
CA ILE A 33 -2.36 -0.89 -8.90
C ILE A 33 -2.06 -1.88 -7.76
N ASP A 34 -0.79 -2.15 -7.46
CA ASP A 34 -0.28 -3.06 -6.44
C ASP A 34 0.23 -2.36 -5.17
N ASP A 35 0.50 -1.05 -5.21
CA ASP A 35 0.92 -0.26 -4.05
C ASP A 35 -0.31 0.18 -3.22
N CYS A 36 -0.42 -0.29 -1.98
CA CYS A 36 -1.51 0.03 -1.06
C CYS A 36 -1.08 0.95 0.09
N PHE A 37 -1.92 1.93 0.43
CA PHE A 37 -1.80 2.78 1.61
C PHE A 37 -3.03 2.61 2.49
N ILE A 38 -2.83 2.07 3.69
CA ILE A 38 -3.89 1.70 4.62
C ILE A 38 -3.66 2.44 5.94
N VAL A 39 -4.74 2.99 6.51
CA VAL A 39 -4.74 3.59 7.84
C VAL A 39 -5.79 2.88 8.69
N CYS A 40 -5.37 2.30 9.81
CA CYS A 40 -6.25 1.68 10.81
C CYS A 40 -6.23 2.48 12.11
N ALA A 41 -7.21 2.27 12.99
CA ALA A 41 -7.26 2.97 14.28
C ALA A 41 -6.21 2.45 15.24
N THR A 42 -5.87 1.16 15.15
CA THR A 42 -4.86 0.52 16.01
C THR A 42 -3.82 -0.26 15.21
N GLN A 43 -2.64 -0.45 15.83
CA GLN A 43 -1.59 -1.31 15.26
C GLN A 43 -2.07 -2.77 15.14
N ASN A 44 -2.88 -3.25 16.09
CA ASN A 44 -3.44 -4.59 16.05
C ASN A 44 -4.35 -4.77 14.83
N GLU A 45 -5.28 -3.85 14.57
CA GLU A 45 -6.11 -3.88 13.36
C GLU A 45 -5.26 -3.87 12.08
N MET A 46 -4.20 -3.08 12.06
CA MET A 46 -3.26 -3.04 10.94
C MET A 46 -2.55 -4.38 10.73
N ASP A 47 -2.12 -5.04 11.80
CA ASP A 47 -1.48 -6.35 11.73
C ASP A 47 -2.45 -7.42 11.22
N VAL A 48 -3.70 -7.45 11.72
CA VAL A 48 -4.68 -8.41 11.20
C VAL A 48 -5.07 -8.11 9.76
N CYS A 49 -5.16 -6.84 9.34
CA CYS A 49 -5.37 -6.50 7.92
C CYS A 49 -4.21 -6.98 7.04
N PHE A 50 -2.97 -6.84 7.52
CA PHE A 50 -1.79 -7.30 6.79
C PHE A 50 -1.75 -8.82 6.64
N ASP A 51 -2.13 -9.55 7.69
CA ASP A 51 -2.24 -11.01 7.65
C ASP A 51 -3.35 -11.48 6.70
N LEU A 52 -4.51 -10.82 6.72
CA LEU A 52 -5.62 -11.12 5.81
C LEU A 52 -5.19 -11.01 4.34
N LEU A 53 -4.52 -9.90 3.97
CA LEU A 53 -4.03 -9.70 2.60
C LEU A 53 -3.05 -10.80 2.17
N ASN A 54 -2.11 -11.15 3.04
CA ASN A 54 -1.10 -12.17 2.76
C ASN A 54 -1.63 -13.61 2.74
N ASN A 55 -2.82 -13.84 3.30
CA ASN A 55 -3.48 -15.14 3.32
C ASN A 55 -4.44 -15.34 2.13
N GLN A 56 -4.74 -14.31 1.34
CA GLN A 56 -5.65 -14.45 0.19
C GLN A 56 -5.05 -15.20 -1.00
N ALA A 57 -3.72 -15.21 -1.14
CA ALA A 57 -3.04 -15.87 -2.25
C ALA A 57 -1.78 -16.60 -1.78
N GLU A 58 -1.58 -17.80 -2.29
CA GLU A 58 -0.41 -18.62 -1.97
C GLU A 58 0.87 -18.03 -2.61
N HIS A 59 0.77 -17.60 -3.87
CA HIS A 59 1.92 -17.19 -4.67
C HIS A 59 2.24 -15.69 -4.60
N ILE A 60 1.45 -14.89 -3.89
CA ILE A 60 1.66 -13.46 -3.75
C ILE A 60 1.76 -13.11 -2.28
N LYS A 61 2.86 -12.45 -1.92
CA LYS A 61 3.11 -11.94 -0.57
C LYS A 61 3.36 -10.44 -0.65
N LEU A 62 2.53 -9.70 0.07
CA LEU A 62 2.66 -8.26 0.22
C LEU A 62 3.69 -7.97 1.32
N THR A 63 4.54 -6.98 1.05
CA THR A 63 5.43 -6.40 2.06
C THR A 63 4.80 -5.16 2.66
N ARG A 64 5.20 -4.81 3.88
CA ARG A 64 4.71 -3.62 4.59
C ARG A 64 5.88 -2.75 5.01
N GLU A 65 5.88 -1.51 4.55
CA GLU A 65 6.77 -0.47 5.05
C GLU A 65 6.16 0.15 6.33
N LYS A 66 7.01 0.45 7.31
CA LYS A 66 6.63 1.18 8.53
C LYS A 66 7.10 2.63 8.43
N PRO A 67 6.38 3.60 9.02
CA PRO A 67 6.82 5.00 9.00
C PRO A 67 8.18 5.17 9.68
N THR A 68 9.09 5.91 9.04
CA THR A 68 10.39 6.33 9.60
C THR A 68 10.32 7.82 9.90
N ASP A 69 10.69 8.23 11.11
CA ASP A 69 10.57 9.62 11.57
C ASP A 69 9.16 10.21 11.40
N ARG A 70 8.12 9.37 11.53
CA ARG A 70 6.69 9.66 11.29
C ARG A 70 6.29 9.86 9.82
N TRP A 71 7.20 9.69 8.88
CA TRP A 71 6.92 9.77 7.45
C TRP A 71 6.88 8.38 6.81
N LEU A 72 5.86 8.14 6.01
CA LEU A 72 5.75 6.95 5.18
C LEU A 72 5.82 7.36 3.70
N PRO A 73 6.76 6.83 2.92
CA PRO A 73 6.73 6.95 1.47
C PRO A 73 5.51 6.25 0.86
N PHE A 74 4.84 6.92 -0.06
CA PHE A 74 3.81 6.33 -0.93
C PHE A 74 3.90 6.96 -2.32
N LEU A 75 4.26 6.17 -3.33
CA LEU A 75 4.57 6.64 -4.68
C LEU A 75 5.62 7.77 -4.66
N ASN A 76 5.24 8.95 -5.18
CA ASN A 76 6.07 10.17 -5.24
C ASN A 76 5.79 11.14 -4.09
N THR A 77 5.17 10.67 -3.01
CA THR A 77 4.77 11.49 -1.86
C THR A 77 5.27 10.86 -0.57
N GLN A 78 5.65 11.67 0.40
CA GLN A 78 5.80 11.25 1.80
C GLN A 78 4.61 11.76 2.59
N ILE A 79 4.02 10.86 3.37
CA ILE A 79 2.78 11.10 4.12
C ILE A 79 3.10 10.98 5.61
N CYS A 80 2.65 11.95 6.40
CA CYS A 80 2.71 11.91 7.87
C CYS A 80 1.31 12.19 8.41
N LEU A 81 0.83 11.33 9.31
CA LEU A 81 -0.44 11.53 10.00
C LEU A 81 -0.14 12.10 11.39
N ALA A 82 -0.51 13.36 11.61
CA ALA A 82 -0.31 14.04 12.89
C ALA A 82 -1.58 14.78 13.29
N ARG A 83 -2.06 14.56 14.52
CA ARG A 83 -3.25 15.25 15.08
C ARG A 83 -4.50 15.13 14.17
N GLY A 84 -4.70 13.97 13.55
CA GLY A 84 -5.82 13.72 12.64
C GLY A 84 -5.73 14.42 11.28
N ARG A 85 -4.57 15.02 10.94
CA ARG A 85 -4.35 15.66 9.64
C ARG A 85 -3.23 14.97 8.88
N PHE A 86 -3.43 14.83 7.57
CA PHE A 86 -2.38 14.37 6.67
C PHE A 86 -1.49 15.54 6.27
N HIS A 87 -0.20 15.37 6.50
CA HIS A 87 0.85 16.22 5.97
C HIS A 87 1.52 15.48 4.83
N THR A 88 1.64 16.13 3.68
CA THR A 88 2.26 15.56 2.48
C THR A 88 3.42 16.43 2.02
N ARG A 89 4.45 15.79 1.47
CA ARG A 89 5.53 16.47 0.77
C ARG A 89 5.99 15.64 -0.41
N TRP A 90 6.55 16.31 -1.41
CA TRP A 90 7.13 15.61 -2.55
C TRP A 90 8.25 14.67 -2.09
N TYR A 91 8.23 13.45 -2.60
CA TYR A 91 9.24 12.46 -2.32
C TYR A 91 9.69 11.80 -3.61
N ARG A 92 11.00 11.78 -3.83
CA ARG A 92 11.59 11.01 -4.91
C ARG A 92 12.18 9.75 -4.31
N LYS A 93 11.62 8.59 -4.65
CA LYS A 93 12.23 7.30 -4.28
C LYS A 93 13.70 7.32 -4.71
N PRO A 94 14.65 6.97 -3.83
CA PRO A 94 16.05 6.89 -4.21
C PRO A 94 16.18 5.93 -5.39
N SER A 95 16.81 6.40 -6.46
CA SER A 95 17.05 5.57 -7.64
C SER A 95 17.91 4.37 -7.25
N ASN A 96 17.50 3.17 -7.64
CA ASN A 96 18.35 2.00 -7.49
C ASN A 96 19.64 2.26 -8.29
N LYS A 97 20.76 2.47 -7.59
CA LYS A 97 22.06 2.77 -8.20
C LYS A 97 22.55 1.66 -9.14
N ASN A 98 21.93 0.49 -9.09
CA ASN A 98 22.30 -0.72 -9.84
C ASN A 98 21.40 -1.00 -11.06
N ILE A 99 20.50 -0.09 -11.41
CA ILE A 99 19.67 -0.23 -12.61
C ILE A 99 19.89 1.01 -13.48
N CYS A 100 20.84 0.92 -14.40
CA CYS A 100 20.83 1.74 -15.61
C CYS A 100 19.73 1.18 -16.52
N LEU A 101 18.69 1.98 -16.76
CA LEU A 101 17.70 1.72 -17.81
C LEU A 101 18.28 2.10 -19.18
#